data_AF-A0A2G5EIC1-F1
#
_entry.id   AF-A0A2G5EIC1-F1
#
_cell.length_a   1.000
_cell.length_b   1.000
_cell.length_c   1.000
_cell.angle_alpha   90.00
_cell.angle_beta   90.00
_cell.angle_gamma   90.00
#
_symmetry.space_group_name_H-M   'P 1'
#
loop_
_entity.id
_entity.type
_entity.pdbx_description
1 polymer ?
#
loop_
_entity_poly.entity_id
_entity_poly.type
_entity_poly.pdbx_seq_one_letter_code
_entity_poly.pdbx_strand_id
1 'polypeptide(L)'
;MSLPLHSPFLSSNLKFSSKPIKLATHRHPPTSFPCIKADLDTNTAIAIAVGVVSVGVGIGIPVFYESQIDNAAKRENTQPCFPCDGSGAQKCRFCVGSGSVTVDLGGDEKEVSRCINCDGAGSLTCTTCQGSGIQPRYLDRREFKDDD
;
A
#
# COMPACT_ATOMS: atom_id res chain seq x y z
N MET A 1 14.66 -33.18 -2.29
CA MET A 1 15.85 -33.27 -1.44
C MET A 1 15.75 -32.17 -0.39
N SER A 2 15.30 -32.54 0.80
CA SER A 2 14.93 -31.66 1.91
C SER A 2 16.03 -31.71 2.97
N LEU A 3 16.58 -30.56 3.34
CA LEU A 3 17.57 -30.41 4.40
C LEU A 3 16.87 -29.94 5.68
N PRO A 4 17.00 -30.65 6.82
CA PRO A 4 16.44 -30.21 8.08
C PRO A 4 17.43 -29.33 8.87
N LEU A 5 16.87 -28.30 9.49
CA LEU A 5 17.46 -27.40 10.48
C LEU A 5 17.63 -28.16 11.81
N HIS A 6 18.78 -28.09 12.47
CA HIS A 6 18.96 -28.64 13.83
C HIS A 6 19.63 -27.60 14.75
N SER A 7 18.91 -27.27 15.83
CA SER A 7 19.33 -26.43 16.96
C SER A 7 19.88 -27.31 18.07
N PRO A 8 21.02 -26.96 18.72
CA PRO A 8 21.45 -27.63 19.93
C PRO A 8 20.91 -26.88 21.16
N PHE A 9 19.73 -27.28 21.62
CA PHE A 9 19.29 -26.99 22.99
C PHE A 9 20.05 -27.88 23.99
N LEU A 10 20.50 -27.23 25.07
CA LEU A 10 20.60 -27.74 26.45
C LEU A 10 21.39 -29.04 26.68
N SER A 11 22.63 -28.90 27.19
CA SER A 11 23.31 -29.97 27.95
C SER A 11 23.78 -29.47 29.32
N SER A 12 22.96 -29.83 30.32
CA SER A 12 23.29 -30.42 31.63
C SER A 12 24.53 -29.97 32.42
N ASN A 13 24.32 -29.59 33.69
CA ASN A 13 24.43 -30.52 34.84
C ASN A 13 24.09 -29.79 36.17
N LEU A 14 22.94 -30.11 36.76
CA LEU A 14 22.70 -29.89 38.19
C LEU A 14 23.38 -31.02 38.97
N LYS A 15 24.36 -30.69 39.81
CA LYS A 15 24.72 -31.50 40.98
C LYS A 15 24.61 -30.66 42.23
N PHE A 16 23.52 -30.88 42.94
CA PHE A 16 23.25 -30.36 44.27
C PHE A 16 24.13 -31.12 45.27
N SER A 17 25.08 -30.45 45.91
CA SER A 17 25.81 -30.97 47.06
C SER A 17 25.65 -30.00 48.21
N SER A 18 24.76 -30.36 49.12
CA SER A 18 24.40 -29.64 50.33
C SER A 18 25.51 -29.76 51.36
N LYS A 19 26.05 -28.62 51.82
CA LYS A 19 26.78 -28.52 53.09
C LYS A 19 26.17 -27.42 53.96
N PRO A 20 26.07 -27.62 55.27
CA PRO A 20 25.29 -26.75 56.15
C PRO A 20 25.99 -25.42 56.44
N ILE A 21 25.12 -24.44 56.65
CA ILE A 21 25.35 -23.07 57.06
C ILE A 21 26.29 -22.99 58.27
N LYS A 22 27.36 -22.21 58.18
CA LYS A 22 27.97 -21.58 59.35
C LYS A 22 27.54 -20.13 59.40
N LEU A 23 26.75 -19.81 60.42
CA LEU A 23 26.38 -18.46 60.79
C LEU A 23 27.62 -17.77 61.39
N ALA A 24 28.14 -16.76 60.72
CA ALA A 24 29.11 -15.83 61.29
C ALA A 24 28.55 -14.42 61.10
N THR A 25 28.04 -13.86 62.20
CA THR A 25 27.62 -12.48 62.34
C THR A 25 28.83 -11.55 62.29
N HIS A 26 28.60 -10.30 61.86
CA HIS A 26 29.44 -9.10 61.97
C HIS A 26 30.49 -8.82 60.86
N ARG A 27 30.12 -7.96 59.89
CA ARG A 27 30.31 -6.49 59.91
C ARG A 27 29.83 -5.93 58.57
N HIS A 28 28.98 -4.89 58.60
CA HIS A 28 28.53 -4.18 57.40
C HIS A 28 29.71 -3.44 56.74
N PRO A 29 30.04 -3.69 55.47
CA PRO A 29 30.74 -2.72 54.62
C PRO A 29 29.71 -1.73 54.03
N PRO A 30 30.11 -0.50 53.68
CA PRO A 30 29.19 0.47 53.09
C PRO A 30 28.63 -0.09 51.78
N THR A 31 27.33 0.11 51.55
CA THR A 31 26.67 -0.17 50.28
C THR A 31 27.28 0.73 49.20
N SER A 32 28.36 0.27 48.57
CA SER A 32 28.82 0.79 47.31
C SER A 32 27.87 0.24 46.25
N PHE A 33 27.01 1.11 45.71
CA PHE A 33 26.23 0.77 44.52
C PHE A 33 27.23 0.32 43.44
N PRO A 34 27.04 -0.82 42.76
CA PRO A 34 27.88 -1.16 41.63
C PRO A 34 27.64 -0.09 40.57
N CYS A 35 28.60 0.82 40.43
CA CYS A 35 28.67 1.71 39.28
C CYS A 35 28.94 0.80 38.08
N ILE A 36 27.89 0.51 37.31
CA ILE A 36 28.02 -0.21 36.04
C ILE A 36 28.79 0.72 35.10
N LYS A 37 30.11 0.66 35.15
CA LYS A 37 30.94 1.16 34.07
C LYS A 37 30.76 0.17 32.93
N ALA A 38 29.79 0.47 32.07
CA ALA A 38 29.66 -0.23 30.81
C ALA A 38 30.92 0.09 30.00
N ASP A 39 31.87 -0.85 29.99
CA ASP A 39 33.01 -0.79 29.09
C ASP A 39 32.47 -1.10 27.69
N LEU A 40 32.28 -0.05 26.90
CA LEU A 40 31.72 -0.17 25.57
C LEU A 40 32.81 -0.72 24.65
N ASP A 41 32.86 -2.04 24.54
CA ASP A 41 33.79 -2.73 23.66
C ASP A 41 33.54 -2.32 22.19
N THR A 42 34.63 -2.26 21.42
CA THR A 42 34.62 -1.87 20.00
C THR A 42 33.66 -2.75 19.20
N ASN A 43 33.59 -4.06 19.51
CA ASN A 43 32.68 -4.98 18.82
C ASN A 43 31.21 -4.70 19.16
N THR A 44 30.92 -4.28 20.40
CA THR A 44 29.57 -3.89 20.82
C THR A 44 29.14 -2.60 20.12
N ALA A 45 30.04 -1.63 20.00
CA ALA A 45 29.78 -0.39 19.25
C ALA A 45 29.52 -0.67 17.76
N ILE A 46 30.30 -1.55 17.13
CA ILE A 46 30.09 -1.97 15.73
C ILE A 46 28.73 -2.65 15.57
N ALA A 47 28.37 -3.56 16.47
CA ALA A 47 27.08 -4.27 16.41
C ALA A 47 25.89 -3.30 16.49
N ILE A 48 25.94 -2.31 17.39
CA ILE A 48 24.90 -1.27 17.50
C ILE A 48 24.85 -0.44 16.21
N ALA A 49 26.00 -0.03 15.67
CA ALA A 49 26.05 0.76 14.45
C ALA A 49 25.44 0.02 13.26
N VAL A 50 25.81 -1.26 13.04
CA VAL A 50 25.24 -2.10 11.97
C VAL A 50 23.74 -2.30 12.19
N GLY A 51 23.31 -2.51 13.44
CA GLY A 51 21.89 -2.62 13.77
C GLY A 51 21.10 -1.37 13.39
N VAL A 52 21.58 -0.18 13.74
CA VAL A 52 20.91 1.10 13.42
C VAL A 52 20.90 1.35 11.91
N VAL A 53 22.03 1.12 11.23
CA VAL A 53 22.13 1.30 9.77
C VAL A 53 21.18 0.34 9.04
N SER A 54 21.13 -0.93 9.42
CA SER A 54 20.25 -1.91 8.77
C SER A 54 18.76 -1.59 8.94
N VAL A 55 18.34 -1.11 10.11
CA VAL A 55 16.98 -0.62 10.36
C VAL A 55 16.69 0.63 9.52
N GLY A 56 17.61 1.59 9.48
CA GLY A 56 17.48 2.80 8.67
C GLY A 56 17.31 2.48 7.18
N VAL A 57 18.11 1.56 6.64
CA VAL A 57 17.98 1.09 5.25
C VAL A 57 16.65 0.35 5.04
N GLY A 58 16.26 -0.52 5.98
CA GLY A 58 15.03 -1.30 5.91
C GLY A 58 13.75 -0.45 5.88
N ILE A 59 13.76 0.74 6.50
CA ILE A 59 12.65 1.70 6.45
C ILE A 59 12.80 2.67 5.26
N GLY A 60 14.03 3.13 5.01
CA GLY A 60 14.30 4.14 4.00
C GLY A 60 13.98 3.68 2.57
N ILE A 61 14.25 2.40 2.26
CA ILE A 61 13.97 1.87 0.91
C ILE A 61 12.46 1.88 0.61
N PRO A 62 11.56 1.28 1.42
CA PRO A 62 10.12 1.40 1.20
C PRO A 62 9.64 2.85 1.11
N VAL A 63 10.08 3.73 2.02
CA VAL A 63 9.67 5.15 2.02
C VAL A 63 10.09 5.87 0.74
N PHE A 64 11.30 5.60 0.23
CA PHE A 64 11.78 6.16 -1.04
C PHE A 64 10.91 5.68 -2.21
N TYR A 65 10.57 4.39 -2.27
CA TYR A 65 9.71 3.86 -3.33
C TYR A 65 8.28 4.41 -3.26
N GLU A 66 7.69 4.49 -2.06
CA GLU A 66 6.37 5.11 -1.86
C GLU A 66 6.38 6.58 -2.32
N SER A 67 7.42 7.34 -1.96
CA SER A 67 7.54 8.74 -2.39
C SER A 67 7.63 8.89 -3.92
N GLN A 68 8.39 8.02 -4.58
CA GLN A 68 8.51 8.02 -6.04
C GLN A 68 7.15 7.71 -6.70
N ILE A 69 6.36 6.80 -6.12
CA ILE A 69 5.02 6.44 -6.59
C ILE A 69 4.06 7.61 -6.39
N ASP A 70 4.02 8.20 -5.19
CA ASP A 70 3.15 9.34 -4.87
C ASP A 70 3.44 10.56 -5.76
N ASN A 71 4.71 10.87 -5.97
CA ASN A 71 5.10 11.98 -6.83
C ASN A 71 4.71 11.72 -8.30
N ALA A 72 4.81 10.47 -8.76
CA ALA A 72 4.31 10.10 -10.08
C ALA A 72 2.76 10.19 -10.16
N ALA A 73 2.06 9.88 -9.07
CA ALA A 73 0.61 9.97 -8.95
C ALA A 73 0.09 11.40 -8.76
N LYS A 74 0.92 12.38 -8.40
CA LYS A 74 0.53 13.79 -8.27
C LYS A 74 0.44 14.54 -9.59
N ARG A 75 1.04 14.04 -10.67
CA ARG A 75 0.98 14.71 -11.99
C ARG A 75 -0.46 15.02 -12.35
N GLU A 76 -0.78 16.26 -12.69
CA GLU A 76 -2.10 16.62 -13.17
C GLU A 76 -2.39 15.84 -14.47
N ASN A 77 -3.48 15.08 -14.47
CA ASN A 77 -3.97 14.42 -15.68
C ASN A 77 -5.23 15.17 -16.11
N THR A 78 -5.11 15.83 -17.24
CA THR A 78 -6.20 16.58 -17.89
C THR A 78 -6.54 15.98 -19.25
N GLN A 79 -6.00 14.80 -19.58
CA GLN A 79 -6.23 14.19 -20.88
C GLN A 79 -7.71 13.75 -20.98
N PRO A 80 -8.44 14.20 -22.01
CA PRO A 80 -9.84 13.84 -22.18
C PRO A 80 -9.95 12.34 -22.43
N CYS A 81 -10.95 11.71 -21.80
CA CYS A 81 -11.22 10.29 -21.97
C CYS A 81 -11.64 10.00 -23.42
N PHE A 82 -10.75 9.32 -24.16
CA PHE A 82 -10.89 9.04 -25.59
C PHE A 82 -12.27 8.50 -26.02
N PRO A 83 -12.87 7.49 -25.34
CA PRO A 83 -14.19 7.01 -25.76
C PRO A 83 -15.30 8.07 -25.71
N CYS A 84 -15.26 9.01 -24.75
CA CYS A 84 -16.35 9.97 -24.50
C CYS A 84 -15.98 11.42 -24.83
N ASP A 85 -14.82 11.64 -25.45
CA ASP A 85 -14.29 12.97 -25.78
C ASP A 85 -14.30 13.95 -24.59
N GLY A 86 -14.06 13.45 -23.39
CA GLY A 86 -14.05 14.27 -22.18
C GLY A 86 -15.41 14.54 -21.54
N SER A 87 -16.53 14.12 -22.16
CA SER A 87 -17.88 14.40 -21.64
C SER A 87 -18.26 13.60 -20.40
N GLY A 88 -17.57 12.48 -20.14
CA GLY A 88 -17.95 11.55 -19.07
C GLY A 88 -19.16 10.68 -19.40
N ALA A 89 -19.80 10.87 -20.56
CA ALA A 89 -21.01 10.16 -20.95
C ALA A 89 -20.92 9.63 -22.38
N GLN A 90 -21.64 8.53 -22.64
CA GLN A 90 -21.79 7.92 -23.94
C GLN A 90 -23.24 8.08 -24.38
N LYS A 91 -23.45 8.49 -25.62
CA LYS A 91 -24.80 8.52 -26.21
C LYS A 91 -25.41 7.12 -26.15
N CYS A 92 -26.61 7.00 -25.59
CA CYS A 92 -27.29 5.71 -25.48
C CYS A 92 -27.55 5.17 -26.88
N ARG A 93 -26.92 4.04 -27.21
CA ARG A 93 -27.01 3.44 -28.55
C ARG A 93 -28.38 2.83 -28.84
N PHE A 94 -29.17 2.54 -27.81
CA PHE A 94 -30.49 1.93 -27.95
C PHE A 94 -31.55 2.94 -28.42
N CYS A 95 -31.60 4.11 -27.80
CA CYS A 95 -32.51 5.20 -28.18
C CYS A 95 -31.85 6.27 -29.05
N VAL A 96 -30.58 6.09 -29.40
CA VAL A 96 -29.78 7.07 -30.16
C VAL A 96 -29.90 8.48 -29.57
N GLY A 97 -29.88 8.56 -28.24
CA GLY A 97 -29.96 9.83 -27.51
C GLY A 97 -31.34 10.41 -27.28
N SER A 98 -32.42 9.82 -27.80
CA SER A 98 -33.78 10.39 -27.62
C SER A 98 -34.34 10.18 -26.20
N GLY A 99 -33.83 9.19 -25.46
CA GLY A 99 -34.42 8.77 -24.19
C GLY A 99 -35.70 7.94 -24.32
N SER A 100 -36.20 7.72 -25.53
CA SER A 100 -37.40 6.93 -25.79
C SER A 100 -37.19 5.91 -26.91
N VAL A 101 -37.99 4.85 -26.91
CA VAL A 101 -37.98 3.81 -27.94
C VAL A 101 -39.39 3.75 -28.52
N THR A 102 -39.48 3.89 -29.84
CA THR A 102 -40.75 3.85 -30.57
C THR A 102 -40.89 2.51 -31.26
N VAL A 103 -42.01 1.85 -31.06
CA VAL A 103 -42.37 0.59 -31.73
C VAL A 103 -43.61 0.86 -32.59
N ASP A 104 -43.52 0.49 -33.87
CA ASP A 104 -44.66 0.51 -34.79
C ASP A 104 -45.49 -0.77 -34.57
N LEU A 105 -46.75 -0.61 -34.14
CA LEU A 105 -47.68 -1.71 -33.88
C LEU A 105 -48.48 -2.10 -35.14
N GLY A 106 -48.34 -1.34 -36.23
CA GLY A 106 -49.13 -1.46 -37.45
C GLY A 106 -50.37 -0.57 -37.44
N GLY A 107 -50.93 -0.28 -38.62
CA GLY A 107 -52.13 0.58 -38.72
C GLY A 107 -51.94 2.02 -38.25
N ASP A 108 -50.76 2.60 -38.50
CA ASP A 108 -50.34 3.94 -38.06
C ASP A 108 -50.25 4.15 -36.53
N GLU A 109 -50.43 3.08 -35.73
CA GLU A 109 -50.27 3.11 -34.29
C GLU A 109 -48.79 2.97 -33.89
N LYS A 110 -48.31 3.95 -33.12
CA LYS A 110 -46.96 3.99 -32.56
C LYS A 110 -47.02 4.01 -31.06
N GLU A 111 -46.32 3.07 -30.43
CA GLU A 111 -46.12 3.08 -28.99
C GLU A 111 -44.75 3.69 -28.67
N VAL A 112 -44.73 4.70 -27.82
CA VAL A 112 -43.50 5.36 -27.36
C VAL A 112 -43.29 5.01 -25.90
N SER A 113 -42.20 4.30 -25.62
CA SER A 113 -41.81 3.91 -24.27
C SER A 113 -40.53 4.61 -23.83
N ARG A 114 -40.33 4.73 -22.51
CA ARG A 114 -39.04 5.19 -21.95
C ARG A 114 -37.96 4.17 -22.29
N CYS A 115 -36.81 4.65 -22.75
CA CYS A 115 -35.70 3.77 -23.08
C CYS A 115 -35.16 3.09 -21.81
N ILE A 116 -35.42 1.79 -21.66
CA ILE A 116 -35.00 0.98 -20.51
C ILE A 116 -33.48 0.92 -20.33
N ASN A 117 -32.73 1.04 -21.42
CA ASN A 117 -31.27 0.92 -21.36
C ASN A 117 -30.61 2.11 -20.66
N CYS A 118 -31.19 3.31 -20.77
CA CYS A 118 -30.65 4.54 -20.19
C CYS A 118 -31.60 5.22 -19.21
N ASP A 119 -32.66 4.52 -18.81
CA ASP A 119 -33.78 5.08 -18.04
C ASP A 119 -34.22 6.45 -18.58
N GLY A 120 -34.35 6.56 -19.91
CA GLY A 120 -34.73 7.79 -20.57
C GLY A 120 -33.79 8.99 -20.48
N ALA A 121 -32.58 8.84 -19.95
CA ALA A 121 -31.58 9.92 -19.91
C ALA A 121 -31.00 10.25 -21.30
N GLY A 122 -31.08 9.33 -22.27
CA GLY A 122 -30.48 9.50 -23.60
C GLY A 122 -28.96 9.26 -23.62
N SER A 123 -28.31 9.12 -22.47
CA SER A 123 -26.90 8.80 -22.34
C SER A 123 -26.63 7.82 -21.20
N LEU A 124 -25.49 7.16 -21.26
CA LEU A 124 -24.97 6.27 -20.23
C LEU A 124 -23.66 6.83 -19.70
N THR A 125 -23.38 6.67 -18.42
CA THR A 125 -22.07 7.01 -17.87
C THR A 125 -20.97 6.27 -18.63
N CYS A 126 -19.93 6.98 -19.06
CA CYS A 126 -18.80 6.34 -19.72
C CYS A 126 -18.10 5.42 -18.72
N THR A 127 -18.07 4.12 -19.01
CA THR A 127 -17.48 3.10 -18.12
C THR A 127 -15.96 3.21 -18.05
N THR A 128 -15.31 3.76 -19.08
CA THR A 128 -13.85 3.94 -19.11
C THR A 128 -13.37 4.97 -18.10
N CYS A 129 -14.05 6.11 -17.98
CA CYS A 129 -13.71 7.18 -17.03
C CYS A 129 -14.64 7.25 -15.82
N GLN A 130 -15.63 6.37 -15.73
CA GLN A 130 -16.64 6.35 -14.66
C GLN A 130 -17.32 7.71 -14.47
N GLY A 131 -17.56 8.43 -15.57
CA GLY A 131 -18.19 9.76 -15.51
C GLY A 131 -17.26 10.96 -15.32
N SER A 132 -15.97 10.76 -15.04
CA SER A 132 -15.05 11.89 -14.80
C SER A 132 -14.73 12.71 -16.05
N GLY A 133 -14.86 12.10 -17.23
CA GLY A 133 -14.37 12.69 -18.49
C GLY A 133 -12.83 12.64 -18.63
N ILE A 134 -12.10 12.20 -17.62
CA ILE A 134 -10.63 12.15 -17.65
C ILE A 134 -10.15 10.73 -17.96
N GLN A 135 -9.17 10.63 -18.85
CA GLN A 135 -8.56 9.36 -19.24
C GLN A 135 -7.83 8.73 -18.05
N PRO A 136 -8.06 7.45 -17.73
CA PRO A 136 -7.33 6.78 -16.65
C PRO A 136 -5.81 6.86 -16.87
N ARG A 137 -5.06 7.07 -15.79
CA ARG A 137 -3.59 7.29 -15.83
C ARG A 137 -2.78 6.20 -16.54
N TYR A 138 -3.29 4.98 -16.61
CA TYR A 138 -2.61 3.88 -17.33
C TYR A 138 -2.70 4.01 -18.86
N LEU A 139 -3.62 4.83 -19.37
CA LEU A 139 -3.74 5.19 -20.79
C LEU A 139 -3.25 6.61 -21.08
N ASP A 140 -2.79 7.32 -20.05
CA ASP A 140 -2.35 8.70 -20.14
C ASP A 140 -1.10 8.81 -21.02
N ARG A 141 -1.18 9.61 -22.09
CA ARG A 141 -0.05 9.80 -23.01
C ARG A 141 0.93 10.75 -22.35
N ARG A 142 2.09 10.23 -21.93
CA ARG A 142 3.18 11.05 -21.41
C ARG A 142 3.69 12.00 -22.48
N GLU A 143 3.25 13.26 -22.43
CA GLU A 143 3.91 14.35 -23.10
C GLU A 143 5.08 14.80 -22.22
N PHE A 144 6.29 14.51 -22.67
CA PHE A 144 7.47 15.17 -22.13
C PHE A 144 7.45 16.57 -22.74
N LYS A 145 7.31 17.62 -21.91
CA LYS A 145 7.65 18.96 -22.38
C LYS A 145 9.14 18.93 -22.64
N ASP A 146 9.52 19.14 -23.90
CA ASP A 146 10.89 19.45 -24.23
C ASP A 146 11.13 20.87 -23.68
N ASP A 147 12.06 21.00 -22.72
CA ASP A 147 12.47 22.30 -22.20
C ASP A 147 13.37 22.97 -23.27
N ASP A 148 12.93 24.11 -23.83
CA ASP A 148 13.70 25.00 -24.72
C ASP A 148 14.82 25.76 -23.97
#